data_AF-A0A094G0N0-F1
#
_entry.id   AF-A0A094G0N0-F1
#
_cell.length_a   1.000
_cell.length_b   1.000
_cell.length_c   1.000
_cell.angle_alpha   90.00
_cell.angle_beta   90.00
_cell.angle_gamma   90.00
#
_symmetry.space_group_name_H-M   'P 1'
#
loop_
_entity.id
_entity.type
_entity.pdbx_description
1 polymer ?
#
loop_
_entity_poly.entity_id
_entity_poly.type
_entity_poly.pdbx_seq_one_letter_code
_entity_poly.pdbx_strand_id
1 'polypeptide(L)'
;KRKAMPDFEELHDLARHARHLVEIETVAIETMERVTLQQSVNFDLLRTGLDKTYQIQAGEYMAFQLQMMKSLRSRAQATLDRLNGEVTLAYNTLASMDNRIMKSITILAMVFIPATFVAGLFSTTFFSYAENDGWGFSSKFWVYWVVVIPLTAAIISGWWLWLGMSSSKSKPSQVSEPKTLAQTGGAASFIVGNAPTVRAVEGIERELPTANVSELLADYHYDRASDSEHQQYLEVVTKLKYQI
;
A
#
# COMPACT_ATOMS: atom_id res chain seq x y z
N LYS A 1 -14.79 -27.81 3.31
CA LYS A 1 -13.71 -27.20 4.12
C LYS A 1 -14.09 -25.74 4.36
N ARG A 2 -14.39 -25.32 5.61
CA ARG A 2 -14.58 -23.88 5.91
C ARG A 2 -13.20 -23.22 5.79
N LYS A 3 -13.06 -22.17 4.97
CA LYS A 3 -11.84 -21.34 4.98
C LYS A 3 -11.70 -20.75 6.37
N ALA A 4 -10.55 -20.96 7.01
CA ALA A 4 -10.21 -20.27 8.25
C ALA A 4 -10.26 -18.75 7.98
N MET A 5 -10.84 -18.01 8.91
CA MET A 5 -10.91 -16.56 8.82
C MET A 5 -9.47 -16.01 8.91
N PRO A 6 -9.08 -15.00 8.10
CA PRO A 6 -7.74 -14.43 8.17
C PRO A 6 -7.50 -13.84 9.56
N ASP A 7 -6.34 -14.12 10.15
CA ASP A 7 -5.92 -13.43 11.37
C ASP A 7 -5.39 -12.03 10.99
N PHE A 8 -6.22 -11.01 11.20
CA PHE A 8 -5.89 -9.63 10.87
C PHE A 8 -4.83 -9.04 11.81
N GLU A 9 -4.69 -9.57 13.02
CA GLU A 9 -3.66 -9.16 13.98
C GLU A 9 -2.29 -9.57 13.43
N GLU A 10 -2.14 -10.85 13.07
CA GLU A 10 -0.90 -11.39 12.50
C GLU A 10 -0.54 -10.71 11.17
N LEU A 11 -1.52 -10.50 10.29
CA LEU A 11 -1.32 -9.81 9.01
C LEU A 11 -0.87 -8.36 9.20
N HIS A 12 -1.47 -7.65 10.16
CA HIS A 12 -1.12 -6.27 10.48
C HIS A 12 0.26 -6.17 11.11
N ASP A 13 0.58 -7.06 12.05
CA ASP A 13 1.91 -7.14 12.66
C ASP A 13 2.97 -7.48 11.61
N LEU A 14 2.70 -8.43 10.71
CA LEU A 14 3.60 -8.74 9.59
C LEU A 14 3.82 -7.52 8.70
N ALA A 15 2.77 -6.77 8.37
CA ALA A 15 2.88 -5.55 7.57
C ALA A 15 3.67 -4.45 8.29
N ARG A 16 3.53 -4.34 9.62
CA ARG A 16 4.34 -3.43 10.45
C ARG A 16 5.82 -3.80 10.37
N HIS A 17 6.16 -5.07 10.59
CA HIS A 17 7.55 -5.53 10.53
C HIS A 17 8.16 -5.36 9.14
N ALA A 18 7.42 -5.69 8.08
CA ALA A 18 7.86 -5.50 6.69
C ALA A 18 8.14 -4.02 6.39
N ARG A 19 7.30 -3.10 6.90
CA ARG A 19 7.51 -1.65 6.74
C ARG A 19 8.78 -1.17 7.45
N HIS A 20 8.98 -1.60 8.69
CA HIS A 20 10.21 -1.28 9.42
C HIS A 20 11.45 -1.86 8.76
N LEU A 21 11.39 -3.08 8.18
CA LEU A 21 12.49 -3.66 7.43
C LEU A 21 12.90 -2.77 6.25
N VAL A 22 11.93 -2.31 5.46
CA VAL A 22 12.17 -1.39 4.33
C VAL A 22 12.76 -0.06 4.80
N GLU A 23 12.27 0.50 5.90
CA GLU A 23 12.78 1.73 6.49
C GLU A 23 14.26 1.58 6.92
N ILE A 24 14.56 0.53 7.70
CA ILE A 24 15.91 0.21 8.15
C ILE A 24 16.85 0.03 6.96
N GLU A 25 16.40 -0.67 5.92
CA GLU A 25 17.20 -0.89 4.72
C GLU A 25 17.42 0.39 3.90
N THR A 26 16.44 1.32 3.90
CA THR A 26 16.60 2.66 3.31
C THR A 26 17.77 3.38 3.97
N VAL A 27 17.75 3.44 5.30
CA VAL A 27 18.74 4.16 6.09
C VAL A 27 20.11 3.47 5.99
N ALA A 28 20.14 2.14 5.95
CA ALA A 28 21.37 1.37 5.75
C ALA A 28 22.00 1.64 4.38
N ILE A 29 21.19 1.72 3.31
CA ILE A 29 21.66 2.09 1.97
C ILE A 29 22.22 3.51 1.97
N GLU A 30 21.48 4.48 2.52
CA GLU A 30 21.96 5.87 2.58
C GLU A 30 23.28 5.97 3.36
N THR A 31 23.38 5.27 4.49
CA THR A 31 24.61 5.22 5.27
C THR A 31 25.76 4.64 4.47
N MET A 32 25.54 3.54 3.74
CA MET A 32 26.58 2.93 2.91
C MET A 32 26.96 3.82 1.74
N GLU A 33 26.02 4.56 1.14
CA GLU A 33 26.31 5.57 0.11
C GLU A 33 27.21 6.68 0.66
N ARG A 34 26.97 7.15 1.90
CA ARG A 34 27.87 8.10 2.54
C ARG A 34 29.25 7.51 2.81
N VAL A 35 29.32 6.24 3.22
CA VAL A 35 30.60 5.53 3.42
C VAL A 35 31.35 5.37 2.11
N THR A 36 30.68 5.03 1.00
CA THR A 36 31.34 4.91 -0.31
C THR A 36 31.87 6.25 -0.82
N LEU A 37 31.10 7.32 -0.64
CA LEU A 37 31.55 8.69 -0.94
C LEU A 37 32.72 9.13 -0.06
N GLN A 38 32.69 8.85 1.24
CA GLN A 38 33.78 9.21 2.13
C GLN A 38 35.06 8.42 1.82
N GLN A 39 34.91 7.15 1.45
CA GLN A 39 36.04 6.28 1.16
C GLN A 39 36.75 6.67 -0.15
N SER A 40 36.01 7.17 -1.15
CA SER A 40 36.64 7.70 -2.37
C SER A 40 37.50 8.94 -2.08
N VAL A 41 37.02 9.85 -1.22
CA VAL A 41 37.79 11.02 -0.76
C VAL A 41 39.03 10.58 0.03
N ASN A 42 38.89 9.61 0.93
CA ASN A 42 40.02 9.09 1.71
C ASN A 42 41.09 8.43 0.81
N PHE A 43 40.68 7.71 -0.23
CA PHE A 43 41.62 7.11 -1.19
C PHE A 43 42.39 8.15 -2.01
N ASP A 44 41.75 9.26 -2.37
CA ASP A 44 42.43 10.34 -3.10
C ASP A 44 43.46 11.06 -2.20
N LEU A 45 43.15 11.26 -0.92
CA LEU A 45 44.10 11.81 0.06
C LEU A 45 45.30 10.87 0.34
N LEU A 46 45.10 9.55 0.29
CA LEU A 46 46.13 8.53 0.54
C LEU A 46 46.83 8.04 -0.74
N ARG A 47 46.55 8.67 -1.89
CA ARG A 47 46.97 8.23 -3.24
C ARG A 47 48.49 8.11 -3.42
N THR A 48 49.28 8.80 -2.61
CA THR A 48 50.75 8.79 -2.69
C THR A 48 51.39 7.57 -2.02
N GLY A 49 50.67 6.87 -1.13
CA GLY A 49 51.21 5.74 -0.37
C GLY A 49 50.51 4.39 -0.60
N LEU A 50 49.40 4.37 -1.35
CA LEU A 50 48.57 3.18 -1.53
C LEU A 50 48.56 2.71 -3.00
N ASP A 51 48.68 1.41 -3.23
CA ASP A 51 48.68 0.84 -4.58
C ASP A 51 47.31 0.98 -5.27
N LYS A 52 47.33 1.30 -6.57
CA LYS A 52 46.13 1.60 -7.38
C LYS A 52 45.20 0.40 -7.50
N THR A 53 45.76 -0.81 -7.54
CA THR A 53 44.98 -2.06 -7.65
C THR A 53 44.03 -2.22 -6.45
N TYR A 54 44.51 -1.90 -5.25
CA TYR A 54 43.71 -1.99 -4.02
C TYR A 54 42.58 -0.96 -4.01
N GLN A 55 42.82 0.27 -4.50
CA GLN A 55 41.79 1.31 -4.56
C GLN A 55 40.63 0.90 -5.48
N ILE A 56 40.96 0.34 -6.65
CA ILE A 56 39.97 -0.15 -7.62
C ILE A 56 39.20 -1.32 -7.01
N GLN A 57 39.89 -2.32 -6.46
CA GLN A 57 39.26 -3.50 -5.88
C GLN A 57 38.33 -3.15 -4.70
N ALA A 58 38.76 -2.25 -3.82
CA ALA A 58 37.93 -1.79 -2.71
C ALA A 58 36.69 -1.02 -3.19
N GLY A 59 36.84 -0.19 -4.22
CA GLY A 59 35.73 0.53 -4.84
C GLY A 59 34.70 -0.41 -5.47
N GLU A 60 35.15 -1.38 -6.26
CA GLU A 60 34.27 -2.39 -6.88
C GLU A 60 33.54 -3.24 -5.84
N TYR A 61 34.24 -3.66 -4.79
CA TYR A 61 33.62 -4.43 -3.70
C TYR A 61 32.53 -3.63 -3.00
N MET A 62 32.78 -2.36 -2.67
CA MET A 62 31.78 -1.50 -2.03
C MET A 62 30.59 -1.20 -2.94
N ALA A 63 30.84 -0.97 -4.23
CA ALA A 63 29.78 -0.80 -5.22
C ALA A 63 28.90 -2.05 -5.34
N PHE A 64 29.51 -3.24 -5.32
CA PHE A 64 28.78 -4.51 -5.32
C PHE A 64 27.91 -4.68 -4.06
N GLN A 65 28.44 -4.39 -2.87
CA GLN A 65 27.68 -4.47 -1.62
C GLN A 65 26.50 -3.49 -1.60
N LEU A 66 26.72 -2.25 -2.04
CA LEU A 66 25.67 -1.24 -2.16
C LEU A 66 24.57 -1.70 -3.13
N GLN A 67 24.94 -2.28 -4.27
CA GLN A 67 23.98 -2.80 -5.23
C GLN A 67 23.19 -3.99 -4.68
N MET A 68 23.84 -4.89 -3.92
CA MET A 68 23.16 -5.99 -3.25
C MET A 68 22.09 -5.47 -2.28
N MET A 69 22.42 -4.47 -1.45
CA MET A 69 21.44 -3.86 -0.54
C MET A 69 20.29 -3.19 -1.29
N LYS A 70 20.57 -2.44 -2.37
CA LYS A 70 19.51 -1.87 -3.22
C LYS A 70 18.58 -2.95 -3.79
N SER A 71 19.13 -4.10 -4.18
CA SER A 71 18.34 -5.23 -4.68
C SER A 71 17.46 -5.87 -3.59
N LEU A 72 17.96 -5.99 -2.36
CA LEU A 72 17.22 -6.52 -1.24
C LEU A 72 16.09 -5.56 -0.83
N ARG A 73 16.34 -4.25 -0.84
CA ARG A 73 15.32 -3.21 -0.65
C ARG A 73 14.18 -3.33 -1.65
N SER A 74 14.52 -3.50 -2.92
CA SER A 74 13.52 -3.65 -3.97
C SER A 74 12.65 -4.89 -3.74
N ARG A 75 13.25 -6.00 -3.29
CA ARG A 75 12.51 -7.23 -2.95
C ARG A 75 11.65 -7.07 -1.70
N ALA A 76 12.15 -6.39 -0.67
CA ALA A 76 11.41 -6.09 0.55
C ALA A 76 10.18 -5.22 0.23
N GLN A 77 10.37 -4.18 -0.59
CA GLN A 77 9.29 -3.32 -1.06
C GLN A 77 8.23 -4.09 -1.84
N ALA A 78 8.64 -4.90 -2.82
CA ALA A 78 7.70 -5.71 -3.60
C ALA A 78 6.90 -6.69 -2.71
N THR A 79 7.52 -7.22 -1.65
CA THR A 79 6.85 -8.10 -0.68
C THR A 79 5.82 -7.33 0.15
N LEU A 80 6.14 -6.10 0.56
CA LEU A 80 5.23 -5.21 1.27
C LEU A 80 4.02 -4.83 0.41
N ASP A 81 4.24 -4.51 -0.87
CA ASP A 81 3.16 -4.18 -1.80
C ASP A 81 2.23 -5.38 -2.05
N ARG A 82 2.82 -6.58 -2.18
CA ARG A 82 2.07 -7.84 -2.29
C ARG A 82 1.22 -8.09 -1.04
N LEU A 83 1.78 -7.90 0.14
CA LEU A 83 1.07 -8.07 1.41
C LEU A 83 -0.09 -7.08 1.55
N ASN A 84 0.12 -5.81 1.20
CA ASN A 84 -0.96 -4.80 1.18
C ASN A 84 -2.08 -5.18 0.21
N GLY A 85 -1.73 -5.74 -0.95
CA GLY A 85 -2.71 -6.27 -1.92
C GLY A 85 -3.53 -7.42 -1.34
N GLU A 86 -2.90 -8.36 -0.64
CA GLU A 86 -3.57 -9.48 0.02
C GLU A 86 -4.50 -9.01 1.17
N VAL A 87 -4.05 -8.07 1.99
CA VAL A 87 -4.87 -7.47 3.07
C VAL A 87 -6.09 -6.76 2.48
N THR A 88 -5.91 -5.97 1.42
CA THR A 88 -7.00 -5.27 0.74
C THR A 88 -8.01 -6.26 0.15
N LEU A 89 -7.53 -7.35 -0.46
CA LEU A 89 -8.38 -8.40 -0.96
C LEU A 89 -9.16 -9.08 0.19
N ALA A 90 -8.51 -9.39 1.31
CA ALA A 90 -9.17 -9.97 2.47
C ALA A 90 -10.30 -9.06 2.98
N TYR A 91 -10.04 -7.76 3.16
CA TYR A 91 -11.07 -6.78 3.56
C TYR A 91 -12.22 -6.71 2.55
N ASN A 92 -11.94 -6.64 1.25
CA ASN A 92 -12.98 -6.61 0.22
C ASN A 92 -13.83 -7.88 0.22
N THR A 93 -13.21 -9.05 0.46
CA THR A 93 -13.96 -10.31 0.57
C THR A 93 -14.87 -10.31 1.79
N LEU A 94 -14.41 -9.83 2.95
CA LEU A 94 -15.25 -9.69 4.14
C LEU A 94 -16.39 -8.71 3.92
N ALA A 95 -16.11 -7.52 3.38
CA ALA A 95 -17.12 -6.53 3.05
C ALA A 95 -18.17 -7.09 2.08
N SER A 96 -17.74 -7.91 1.11
CA SER A 96 -18.68 -8.58 0.19
C SER A 96 -19.56 -9.61 0.90
N MET A 97 -19.03 -10.32 1.91
CA MET A 97 -19.81 -11.25 2.74
C MET A 97 -20.81 -10.50 3.60
N ASP A 98 -20.40 -9.41 4.23
CA ASP A 98 -21.29 -8.53 5.01
C ASP A 98 -22.39 -7.95 4.13
N ASN A 99 -22.08 -7.52 2.91
CA ASN A 99 -23.11 -7.06 1.95
C ASN A 99 -24.13 -8.17 1.62
N ARG A 100 -23.68 -9.43 1.47
CA ARG A 100 -24.60 -10.57 1.26
C ARG A 100 -25.48 -10.83 2.48
N ILE A 101 -24.93 -10.71 3.68
CA ILE A 101 -25.69 -10.84 4.94
C ILE A 101 -26.69 -9.69 5.07
N MET A 102 -26.25 -8.45 4.84
CA MET A 102 -27.08 -7.24 4.90
C MET A 102 -28.24 -7.32 3.90
N LYS A 103 -28.01 -7.81 2.68
CA LYS A 103 -29.07 -8.07 1.70
C LYS A 103 -30.09 -9.08 2.20
N SER A 104 -29.64 -10.18 2.82
CA SER A 104 -30.52 -11.19 3.39
C SER A 104 -31.40 -10.62 4.51
N ILE A 105 -30.81 -9.87 5.45
CA ILE A 105 -31.53 -9.22 6.55
C ILE A 105 -32.53 -8.19 6.01
N THR A 106 -32.14 -7.41 5.01
CA THR A 106 -33.01 -6.40 4.38
C THR A 106 -34.22 -7.05 3.71
N ILE A 107 -34.03 -8.15 2.98
CA ILE A 107 -35.14 -8.91 2.38
C ILE A 107 -36.10 -9.41 3.46
N LEU A 108 -35.55 -9.93 4.57
CA LEU A 108 -36.36 -10.40 5.69
C LEU A 108 -37.18 -9.27 6.33
N ALA A 109 -36.58 -8.09 6.51
CA ALA A 109 -37.26 -6.90 7.01
C ALA A 109 -38.37 -6.41 6.06
N MET A 110 -38.11 -6.41 4.75
CA MET A 110 -39.10 -6.04 3.73
C MET A 110 -40.34 -6.94 3.74
N VAL A 111 -40.21 -8.18 4.19
CA VAL A 111 -41.35 -9.12 4.34
C VAL A 111 -42.01 -8.96 5.70
N PHE A 112 -41.23 -8.91 6.79
CA PHE A 112 -41.81 -8.90 8.14
C PHE A 112 -42.42 -7.57 8.54
N ILE A 113 -41.84 -6.44 8.16
CA ILE A 113 -42.40 -5.13 8.52
C ILE A 113 -43.86 -4.95 8.06
N PRO A 114 -44.20 -5.16 6.77
CA PRO A 114 -45.59 -5.04 6.33
C PRO A 114 -46.48 -6.14 6.92
N ALA A 115 -45.99 -7.38 7.05
CA ALA A 115 -46.75 -8.47 7.64
C ALA A 115 -47.10 -8.20 9.11
N THR A 116 -46.14 -7.73 9.92
CA THR A 116 -46.35 -7.40 11.33
C THR A 116 -47.27 -6.18 11.49
N PHE A 117 -47.14 -5.16 10.64
CA PHE A 117 -48.05 -4.01 10.67
C PHE A 117 -49.50 -4.41 10.41
N VAL A 118 -49.75 -5.22 9.37
CA VAL A 118 -51.10 -5.71 9.06
C VAL A 118 -51.59 -6.67 10.16
N ALA A 119 -50.73 -7.55 10.68
CA ALA A 119 -51.10 -8.40 11.81
C ALA A 119 -51.52 -7.59 13.05
N GLY A 120 -50.82 -6.48 13.37
CA GLY A 120 -51.19 -5.58 14.47
C GLY A 120 -52.51 -4.84 14.23
N LEU A 121 -52.72 -4.32 13.01
CA LEU A 121 -53.98 -3.68 12.63
C LEU A 121 -55.17 -4.64 12.74
N PHE A 122 -55.02 -5.88 12.28
CA PHE A 122 -56.08 -6.89 12.33
C PHE A 122 -56.25 -7.46 13.75
N SER A 123 -55.18 -7.55 14.56
CA SER A 123 -55.23 -7.98 15.96
C SER A 123 -56.05 -7.04 16.85
N THR A 124 -56.15 -5.75 16.50
CA THR A 124 -56.96 -4.79 17.26
C THR A 124 -58.38 -4.63 16.72
N THR A 125 -58.60 -4.90 15.43
CA THR A 125 -59.89 -4.66 14.75
C THR A 125 -60.79 -5.90 14.61
N PHE A 126 -60.23 -7.12 14.61
CA PHE A 126 -61.00 -8.36 14.39
C PHE A 126 -61.46 -9.09 15.65
N PHE A 127 -60.97 -8.73 16.84
CA PHE A 127 -61.41 -9.34 18.11
C PHE A 127 -62.74 -8.75 18.64
N SER A 128 -63.70 -8.43 17.78
CA SER A 128 -65.08 -8.21 18.23
C SER A 128 -65.80 -9.57 18.21
N TYR A 129 -65.89 -10.20 19.38
CA TYR A 129 -66.65 -11.43 19.61
C TYR A 129 -68.11 -11.21 19.15
N ALA A 130 -68.57 -11.97 18.16
CA ALA A 130 -70.01 -12.10 17.91
C ALA A 130 -70.57 -12.96 19.05
N GLU A 131 -71.46 -12.37 19.85
CA GLU A 131 -71.83 -12.80 21.20
C GLU A 131 -72.61 -14.13 21.31
N ASN A 132 -72.67 -15.00 20.28
CA ASN A 132 -73.58 -16.16 20.37
C ASN A 132 -73.25 -17.46 19.60
N ASP A 133 -72.04 -17.71 19.10
CA ASP A 133 -71.72 -19.09 18.71
C ASP A 133 -70.23 -19.43 18.81
N GLY A 134 -69.96 -20.58 19.41
CA GLY A 134 -68.68 -20.95 20.02
C GLY A 134 -67.47 -20.95 19.09
N TRP A 135 -66.29 -20.69 19.68
CA TRP A 135 -64.92 -20.95 19.19
C TRP A 135 -64.73 -21.05 17.66
N GLY A 136 -65.36 -20.14 16.92
CA GLY A 136 -65.41 -20.12 15.48
C GLY A 136 -64.34 -19.19 14.94
N PHE A 137 -63.36 -19.77 14.24
CA PHE A 137 -62.37 -19.01 13.48
C PHE A 137 -63.10 -18.08 12.49
N SER A 138 -62.93 -16.76 12.61
CA SER A 138 -63.65 -15.78 11.79
C SER A 138 -63.40 -16.02 10.29
N SER A 139 -64.48 -16.17 9.49
CA SER A 139 -64.41 -16.52 8.06
C SER A 139 -63.70 -15.47 7.18
N LYS A 140 -63.35 -14.30 7.76
CA LYS A 140 -62.68 -13.18 7.09
C LYS A 140 -61.15 -13.25 7.15
N PHE A 141 -60.56 -14.33 7.67
CA PHE A 141 -59.11 -14.54 7.70
C PHE A 141 -58.44 -14.43 6.31
N TRP A 142 -59.18 -14.69 5.22
CA TRP A 142 -58.65 -14.54 3.86
C TRP A 142 -58.27 -13.09 3.49
N VAL A 143 -58.93 -12.09 4.11
CA VAL A 143 -58.65 -10.65 3.86
C VAL A 143 -57.22 -10.28 4.27
N TYR A 144 -56.64 -10.95 5.27
CA TYR A 144 -55.25 -10.76 5.66
C TYR A 144 -54.28 -11.01 4.49
N TRP A 145 -54.44 -12.14 3.79
CA TRP A 145 -53.58 -12.53 2.67
C TRP A 145 -53.75 -11.59 1.47
N VAL A 146 -54.98 -11.14 1.22
CA VAL A 146 -55.30 -10.19 0.14
C VAL A 146 -54.63 -8.84 0.35
N VAL A 147 -54.37 -8.42 1.59
CA VAL A 147 -53.71 -7.13 1.88
C VAL A 147 -52.19 -7.28 1.99
N VAL A 148 -51.70 -8.32 2.69
CA VAL A 148 -50.26 -8.50 2.94
C VAL A 148 -49.47 -8.80 1.66
N ILE A 149 -49.98 -9.66 0.78
CA ILE A 149 -49.27 -10.06 -0.44
C ILE A 149 -49.01 -8.85 -1.37
N PRO A 150 -50.02 -8.04 -1.77
CA PRO A 150 -49.77 -6.89 -2.64
C PRO A 150 -48.95 -5.80 -1.97
N LEU A 151 -49.12 -5.58 -0.66
CA LEU A 151 -48.32 -4.61 0.08
C LEU A 151 -46.83 -4.99 0.07
N THR A 152 -46.52 -6.25 0.32
CA THR A 152 -45.14 -6.76 0.27
C THR A 152 -44.58 -6.71 -1.15
N ALA A 153 -45.39 -7.04 -2.16
CA ALA A 153 -44.99 -6.96 -3.57
C ALA A 153 -44.71 -5.51 -4.01
N ALA A 154 -45.49 -4.53 -3.54
CA ALA A 154 -45.28 -3.11 -3.80
C ALA A 154 -43.93 -2.61 -3.25
N ILE A 155 -43.57 -3.03 -2.03
CA ILE A 155 -42.28 -2.66 -1.40
C ILE A 155 -41.11 -3.27 -2.17
N ILE A 156 -41.17 -4.55 -2.52
CA ILE A 156 -40.10 -5.25 -3.24
C ILE A 156 -39.94 -4.66 -4.65
N SER A 157 -41.04 -4.43 -5.37
CA SER A 157 -41.00 -3.84 -6.72
C SER A 157 -40.44 -2.42 -6.71
N GLY A 158 -40.82 -1.58 -5.74
CA GLY A 158 -40.24 -0.25 -5.57
C GLY A 158 -38.73 -0.27 -5.33
N TRP A 159 -38.26 -1.19 -4.49
CA TRP A 159 -36.82 -1.39 -4.26
C TRP A 159 -36.07 -1.88 -5.49
N TRP A 160 -36.65 -2.85 -6.22
CA TRP A 160 -36.03 -3.42 -7.42
C TRP A 160 -35.90 -2.39 -8.55
N LEU A 161 -36.93 -1.55 -8.73
CA LEU A 161 -36.91 -0.44 -9.68
C LEU A 161 -35.83 0.60 -9.30
N TRP A 162 -35.72 0.95 -8.01
CA TRP A 162 -34.68 1.86 -7.54
C TRP A 162 -33.28 1.30 -7.81
N LEU A 163 -33.02 0.03 -7.48
CA LEU A 163 -31.72 -0.60 -7.76
C LEU A 163 -31.37 -0.61 -9.26
N GLY A 164 -32.36 -0.83 -10.13
CA GLY A 164 -32.18 -0.79 -11.58
C GLY A 164 -31.79 0.60 -12.09
N MET A 165 -32.38 1.66 -11.54
CA MET A 165 -32.04 3.06 -11.89
C MET A 165 -30.73 3.53 -11.29
N SER A 166 -30.29 2.95 -10.17
CA SER A 166 -29.05 3.34 -9.50
C SER A 166 -27.79 2.70 -10.11
N SER A 167 -27.92 1.93 -11.19
CA SER A 167 -26.79 1.34 -11.94
C SER A 167 -26.10 2.34 -12.88
N SER A 168 -25.98 3.61 -12.46
CA SER A 168 -25.07 4.54 -13.12
C SER A 168 -23.65 4.03 -12.89
N LYS A 169 -23.03 3.56 -13.98
CA LYS A 169 -21.73 2.87 -14.07
C LYS A 169 -20.73 3.37 -13.03
N SER A 170 -20.57 2.63 -11.93
CA SER A 170 -19.39 2.77 -11.09
C SER A 170 -18.21 2.31 -11.94
N LYS A 171 -17.41 3.28 -12.41
CA LYS A 171 -16.02 3.07 -12.83
C LYS A 171 -15.42 2.07 -11.81
N PRO A 172 -14.79 0.97 -12.23
CA PRO A 172 -14.19 0.04 -11.28
C PRO A 172 -13.38 0.90 -10.32
N SER A 173 -13.71 0.81 -9.02
CA SER A 173 -12.87 1.40 -7.99
C SER A 173 -11.50 0.82 -8.25
N GLN A 174 -10.64 1.63 -8.88
CA GLN A 174 -9.21 1.41 -8.86
C GLN A 174 -8.95 1.09 -7.40
N VAL A 175 -8.40 -0.10 -7.14
CA VAL A 175 -7.70 -0.33 -5.87
C VAL A 175 -6.83 0.90 -5.76
N SER A 176 -7.20 1.81 -4.86
CA SER A 176 -6.38 2.94 -4.54
C SER A 176 -5.15 2.27 -4.03
N GLU A 177 -4.14 2.19 -4.89
CA GLU A 177 -2.75 2.15 -4.51
C GLU A 177 -2.69 2.90 -3.18
N PRO A 178 -2.31 2.25 -2.07
CA PRO A 178 -2.16 2.97 -0.82
C PRO A 178 -1.40 4.23 -1.21
N LYS A 179 -1.95 5.42 -0.91
CA LYS A 179 -1.23 6.67 -1.17
C LYS A 179 0.11 6.44 -0.51
N THR A 180 1.10 6.06 -1.32
CA THR A 180 2.50 6.10 -0.99
C THR A 180 2.61 7.51 -0.51
N LEU A 181 2.85 7.64 0.79
CA LEU A 181 2.96 8.91 1.45
C LEU A 181 4.00 9.68 0.64
N ALA A 182 3.51 10.53 -0.25
CA ALA A 182 4.26 11.58 -0.86
C ALA A 182 4.45 12.59 0.27
N GLN A 183 5.41 12.25 1.13
CA GLN A 183 6.13 13.14 2.00
C GLN A 183 7.54 12.54 2.09
N THR A 184 8.65 13.20 1.85
CA THR A 184 8.99 14.50 1.28
C THR A 184 10.49 14.34 1.07
N GLY A 185 10.99 14.47 -0.16
CA GLY A 185 12.43 14.43 -0.39
C GLY A 185 12.82 14.06 -1.81
N GLY A 186 13.03 15.09 -2.63
CA GLY A 186 13.97 15.05 -3.75
C GLY A 186 13.60 14.16 -4.94
N ALA A 187 12.97 14.76 -5.95
CA ALA A 187 12.86 14.17 -7.27
C ALA A 187 14.26 13.91 -7.87
N ALA A 188 14.58 12.64 -8.11
CA ALA A 188 15.49 12.25 -9.16
C ALA A 188 14.76 11.19 -10.01
N SER A 189 14.34 11.61 -11.20
CA SER A 189 13.67 10.79 -12.21
C SER A 189 14.56 9.61 -12.62
N PHE A 190 14.18 8.39 -12.25
CA PHE A 190 14.81 7.16 -12.73
C PHE A 190 14.15 6.74 -14.04
N ILE A 191 14.87 6.94 -15.15
CA ILE A 191 14.54 6.45 -16.49
C ILE A 191 14.52 4.92 -16.44
N VAL A 192 13.38 4.34 -16.84
CA VAL A 192 13.27 2.91 -17.17
C VAL A 192 14.12 2.64 -18.41
N GLY A 193 15.29 2.06 -18.21
CA GLY A 193 16.15 1.50 -19.26
C GLY A 193 15.98 -0.02 -19.33
N ASN A 194 15.63 -0.53 -20.51
CA ASN A 194 15.48 -1.95 -20.84
C ASN A 194 16.61 -2.84 -20.28
N ALA A 195 16.23 -4.02 -19.80
CA ALA A 195 17.16 -5.10 -19.48
C ALA A 195 17.96 -5.53 -20.72
N PRO A 196 19.30 -5.64 -20.67
CA PRO A 196 20.05 -6.25 -21.75
C PRO A 196 20.06 -7.76 -21.57
N THR A 197 19.36 -8.44 -22.49
CA THR A 197 19.58 -9.83 -22.83
C THR A 197 21.04 -10.08 -23.19
N VAL A 198 21.56 -11.18 -22.66
CA VAL A 198 22.83 -11.83 -22.98
C VAL A 198 23.02 -11.94 -24.50
N ARG A 199 23.83 -11.06 -25.10
CA ARG A 199 24.56 -11.20 -26.38
C ARG A 199 25.12 -9.84 -26.81
N ALA A 200 26.39 -9.59 -26.48
CA ALA A 200 27.33 -8.75 -27.26
C ALA A 200 28.64 -8.65 -26.47
N VAL A 201 29.46 -9.71 -26.53
CA VAL A 201 30.85 -9.72 -26.00
C VAL A 201 31.84 -9.21 -27.06
N GLU A 202 31.39 -8.77 -28.23
CA GLU A 202 32.26 -8.27 -29.29
C GLU A 202 31.78 -6.88 -29.71
N GLY A 203 32.51 -5.82 -29.30
CA GLY A 203 32.29 -4.49 -29.85
C GLY A 203 32.39 -3.27 -28.93
N ILE A 204 32.84 -3.38 -27.67
CA ILE A 204 33.08 -2.21 -26.80
C ILE A 204 34.57 -1.87 -26.78
N GLU A 205 35.10 -1.54 -27.95
CA GLU A 205 36.26 -0.66 -28.11
C GLU A 205 35.81 0.45 -29.06
N ARG A 206 35.23 1.52 -28.50
CA ARG A 206 35.24 2.92 -28.98
C ARG A 206 34.04 3.68 -28.39
N GLU A 207 34.34 4.92 -27.96
CA GLU A 207 33.42 5.99 -27.51
C GLU A 207 32.82 5.87 -26.09
N LEU A 208 33.63 6.18 -25.05
CA LEU A 208 33.12 6.78 -23.80
C LEU A 208 33.21 8.31 -23.97
N PRO A 209 32.15 9.11 -23.76
CA PRO A 209 32.26 10.56 -23.73
C PRO A 209 33.00 10.96 -22.44
N THR A 210 34.15 11.56 -22.63
CA THR A 210 34.97 12.18 -21.59
C THR A 210 34.26 13.40 -21.00
N ALA A 211 33.33 13.18 -20.07
CA ALA A 211 32.89 14.25 -19.17
C ALA A 211 34.04 14.53 -18.20
N ASN A 212 34.56 15.74 -18.24
CA ASN A 212 35.76 16.15 -17.52
C ASN A 212 35.45 16.22 -16.02
N VAL A 213 36.06 15.33 -15.23
CA VAL A 213 35.88 15.21 -13.77
C VAL A 213 36.14 16.55 -13.06
N SER A 214 36.93 17.44 -13.66
CA SER A 214 37.18 18.79 -13.14
C SER A 214 35.94 19.68 -13.04
N GLU A 215 34.96 19.49 -13.91
CA GLU A 215 33.76 20.35 -13.98
C GLU A 215 32.75 19.96 -12.89
N LEU A 216 32.61 18.65 -12.62
CA LEU A 216 31.83 18.12 -11.48
C LEU A 216 32.48 18.45 -10.13
N LEU A 217 33.80 18.52 -10.06
CA LEU A 217 34.52 18.94 -8.85
C LEU A 217 34.41 20.45 -8.60
N ALA A 218 34.35 21.28 -9.64
CA ALA A 218 34.21 22.74 -9.50
C ALA A 218 32.85 23.13 -8.91
N ASP A 219 31.77 22.45 -9.32
CA ASP A 219 30.42 22.69 -8.81
C ASP A 219 30.28 22.22 -7.34
N TYR A 220 31.00 21.15 -6.96
CA TYR A 220 31.08 20.69 -5.57
C TYR A 220 31.90 21.64 -4.67
N HIS A 221 32.91 22.32 -5.22
CA HIS A 221 33.77 23.22 -4.46
C HIS A 221 33.16 24.61 -4.22
N TYR A 222 32.20 25.05 -5.03
CA TYR A 222 31.55 26.36 -4.86
C TYR A 222 30.58 26.38 -3.66
N ASP A 223 29.82 25.30 -3.46
CA ASP A 223 28.81 25.21 -2.40
C ASP A 223 29.42 25.01 -0.99
N ARG A 224 30.65 24.47 -0.91
CA ARG A 224 31.35 24.18 0.36
C ARG A 224 32.11 25.38 0.96
N ALA A 225 32.30 26.46 0.21
CA ALA A 225 33.08 27.63 0.66
C ALA A 225 32.33 28.53 1.67
N SER A 226 31.03 28.29 1.91
CA SER A 226 30.20 29.09 2.81
C SER A 226 30.14 28.58 4.26
N ASP A 227 30.73 27.42 4.57
CA ASP A 227 30.47 26.75 5.85
C ASP A 227 31.61 26.96 6.86
N SER A 228 31.40 27.90 7.78
CA SER A 228 32.37 28.32 8.81
C SER A 228 32.83 27.18 9.74
N GLU A 229 32.11 26.06 9.76
CA GLU A 229 32.49 24.87 10.54
C GLU A 229 33.70 24.13 9.94
N HIS A 230 33.93 24.22 8.62
CA HIS A 230 35.01 23.47 7.95
C HIS A 230 36.41 23.99 8.30
N GLN A 231 36.54 25.31 8.54
CA GLN A 231 37.79 25.94 8.99
C GLN A 231 38.20 25.46 10.39
N GLN A 232 37.23 25.22 11.28
CA GLN A 232 37.50 24.77 12.65
C GLN A 232 37.97 23.31 12.69
N TYR A 233 37.46 22.45 11.79
CA TYR A 233 37.96 21.09 11.62
C TYR A 233 39.39 21.04 11.05
N LEU A 234 39.71 21.90 10.09
CA LEU A 234 41.06 21.98 9.52
C LEU A 234 42.10 22.44 10.54
N GLU A 235 41.75 23.35 11.46
CA GLU A 235 42.67 23.81 12.51
C GLU A 235 43.00 22.70 13.52
N VAL A 236 42.00 21.88 13.89
CA VAL A 236 42.18 20.74 14.80
C VAL A 236 43.02 19.63 14.18
N VAL A 237 42.77 19.31 12.91
CA VAL A 237 43.56 18.30 12.17
C VAL A 237 45.00 18.77 11.97
N THR A 238 45.22 20.08 11.74
CA THR A 238 46.57 20.63 11.60
C THR A 238 47.33 20.63 12.92
N LYS A 239 46.68 20.90 14.06
CA LYS A 239 47.28 20.79 15.40
C LYS A 239 47.66 19.35 15.78
N LEU A 240 46.86 18.37 15.38
CA LEU A 240 47.16 16.95 15.63
C LEU A 240 48.34 16.42 14.79
N LYS A 241 48.55 16.97 13.59
CA LYS A 241 49.63 16.56 12.68
C LYS A 241 51.04 17.01 13.13
N TYR A 242 51.13 17.97 14.06
CA TYR A 242 52.40 18.51 14.58
C TYR A 242 52.77 18.01 15.99
N GLN A 243 51.98 17.09 16.58
CA GLN A 243 52.26 16.45 17.88
C GLN A 243 52.71 14.98 17.78
N ILE A 244 52.94 14.46 16.57
CA ILE A 244 53.54 13.15 16.29
C ILE A 244 54.84 13.39 15.52
#